data_AF-A0A2N8T7R3-F1
#
_entry.id   AF-A0A2N8T7R3-F1
#
_cell.length_a   1.000
_cell.length_b   1.000
_cell.length_c   1.000
_cell.angle_alpha   90.00
_cell.angle_beta   90.00
_cell.angle_gamma   90.00
#
_symmetry.space_group_name_H-M   'P 1'
#
loop_
_entity.id
_entity.type
_entity.pdbx_description
1 polymer ?
#
loop_
_entity_poly.entity_id
_entity_poly.type
_entity_poly.pdbx_seq_one_letter_code
_entity_poly.pdbx_strand_id
1 'polypeptide(L)'
;MRGAWIAGLALIGSAAWAADVPGSADLEVLPRFAQAQIIDYRQLPVQERVYPQDSIRRISGNLRMAAQVVASGNLTAITYQLPAVHSGIEAFSQARGELLRQDAELLFWCEGRECGSSSLWANSIFGKSMLYGPEGQQAYLLARLPDAADSLVALYGITRGNGRPYLHVEQLQPDRPLADVLPNAATLLRQLRSTGELRLPRLADEPTADWGQLLADVLRLDSTMRISLAGRGAVAWREALIAERIRAGRLEVDDSPAPGLLVRLLR
;
A
#
# COMPACT_ATOMS: atom_id res chain seq x y z
N MET A 1 67.61 -1.46 -39.04
CA MET A 1 66.23 -1.97 -38.83
C MET A 1 65.79 -1.53 -37.44
N ARG A 2 64.99 -0.48 -37.32
CA ARG A 2 64.46 0.03 -36.03
C ARG A 2 62.98 -0.35 -35.95
N GLY A 3 62.65 -1.35 -35.14
CA GLY A 3 61.28 -1.78 -34.90
C GLY A 3 60.59 -0.84 -33.91
N ALA A 4 59.56 -0.13 -34.37
CA ALA A 4 58.68 0.65 -33.51
C ALA A 4 57.65 -0.30 -32.87
N TRP A 5 57.65 -0.37 -31.54
CA TRP A 5 56.64 -1.08 -30.77
C TRP A 5 55.50 -0.11 -30.44
N ILE A 6 54.34 -0.32 -31.06
CA ILE A 6 53.10 0.39 -30.72
C ILE A 6 52.44 -0.41 -29.60
N ALA A 7 52.53 0.11 -28.37
CA ALA A 7 51.76 -0.42 -27.24
C ALA A 7 50.32 0.10 -27.34
N GLY A 8 49.38 -0.78 -27.67
CA GLY A 8 47.95 -0.47 -27.66
C GLY A 8 47.42 -0.35 -26.24
N LEU A 9 46.92 0.84 -25.87
CA LEU A 9 46.13 1.03 -24.64
C LEU A 9 44.75 0.38 -24.84
N ALA A 10 44.51 -0.74 -24.18
CA ALA A 10 43.18 -1.29 -24.01
C ALA A 10 42.44 -0.51 -22.91
N LEU A 11 41.51 0.36 -23.31
CA LEU A 11 40.54 0.98 -22.41
C LEU A 11 39.55 -0.10 -21.94
N ILE A 12 39.81 -0.67 -20.77
CA ILE A 12 38.84 -1.52 -20.08
C ILE A 12 37.76 -0.59 -19.54
N GLY A 13 36.66 -0.45 -20.29
CA GLY A 13 35.47 0.25 -19.83
C GLY A 13 34.82 -0.56 -18.72
N SER A 14 34.96 -0.10 -17.47
CA SER A 14 34.19 -0.61 -16.35
C SER A 14 32.72 -0.29 -16.60
N ALA A 15 31.95 -1.28 -17.06
CA ALA A 15 30.50 -1.22 -16.91
C ALA A 15 30.23 -1.21 -15.40
N ALA A 16 30.03 -0.02 -14.84
CA ALA A 16 29.59 0.13 -13.46
C ALA A 16 28.15 -0.39 -13.41
N TRP A 17 28.00 -1.67 -13.07
CA TRP A 17 26.75 -2.20 -12.58
C TRP A 17 26.43 -1.38 -11.33
N ALA A 18 25.39 -0.56 -11.39
CA ALA A 18 24.91 0.11 -10.20
C ALA A 18 24.41 -0.99 -9.26
N ALA A 19 25.26 -1.30 -8.27
CA ALA A 19 25.00 -2.30 -7.27
C ALA A 19 24.10 -1.73 -6.19
N ASP A 20 23.34 -2.60 -5.54
CA ASP A 20 22.59 -2.24 -4.35
C ASP A 20 23.52 -1.68 -3.26
N VAL A 21 22.97 -0.86 -2.37
CA VAL A 21 23.70 -0.41 -1.18
C VAL A 21 24.21 -1.63 -0.38
N PRO A 22 25.49 -1.67 0.04
CA PRO A 22 26.03 -2.81 0.79
C PRO A 22 25.22 -3.13 2.06
N GLY A 23 24.98 -4.41 2.32
CA GLY A 23 24.23 -4.88 3.49
C GLY A 23 22.72 -4.72 3.38
N SER A 24 22.20 -4.29 2.22
CA SER A 24 20.77 -4.25 1.95
C SER A 24 20.23 -5.60 1.50
N ALA A 25 18.94 -5.81 1.74
CA ALA A 25 18.18 -6.97 1.30
C ALA A 25 16.73 -6.56 1.03
N ASP A 26 16.05 -7.31 0.17
CA ASP A 26 14.61 -7.13 -0.07
C ASP A 26 13.78 -7.59 1.14
N LEU A 27 12.51 -7.19 1.18
CA LEU A 27 11.56 -7.74 2.15
C LEU A 27 11.06 -9.10 1.67
N GLU A 28 10.93 -10.07 2.57
CA GLU A 28 10.40 -11.41 2.23
C GLU A 28 8.97 -11.34 1.68
N VAL A 29 8.18 -10.38 2.18
CA VAL A 29 6.77 -10.20 1.82
C VAL A 29 6.55 -9.58 0.44
N LEU A 30 7.59 -9.02 -0.19
CA LEU A 30 7.48 -8.30 -1.45
C LEU A 30 8.61 -8.66 -2.42
N PRO A 31 8.31 -9.26 -3.60
CA PRO A 31 9.31 -9.44 -4.62
C PRO A 31 9.75 -8.06 -5.13
N ARG A 32 11.06 -7.91 -5.34
CA ARG A 32 11.60 -6.71 -5.96
C ARG A 32 11.03 -6.54 -7.37
N PHE A 33 10.69 -5.30 -7.72
CA PHE A 33 10.38 -4.96 -9.12
C PHE A 33 11.57 -5.28 -10.03
N ALA A 34 11.32 -5.87 -11.20
CA ALA A 34 12.38 -6.35 -12.07
C ALA A 34 13.39 -5.24 -12.41
N GLN A 35 14.68 -5.55 -12.22
CA GLN A 35 15.81 -4.63 -12.47
C GLN A 35 15.81 -3.35 -11.61
N ALA A 36 14.99 -3.28 -10.57
CA ALA A 36 15.10 -2.20 -9.59
C ALA A 36 16.37 -2.36 -8.73
N GLN A 37 16.86 -1.25 -8.22
CA GLN A 37 18.08 -1.19 -7.40
C GLN A 37 17.77 -0.57 -6.05
N ILE A 38 18.27 -1.18 -4.97
CA ILE A 38 18.20 -0.59 -3.63
C ILE A 38 19.21 0.54 -3.55
N ILE A 39 18.72 1.77 -3.41
CA ILE A 39 19.56 2.96 -3.31
C ILE A 39 19.50 3.63 -1.93
N ASP A 40 18.63 3.18 -1.05
CA ASP A 40 18.62 3.49 0.38
C ASP A 40 18.01 2.30 1.14
N TYR A 41 18.63 1.93 2.25
CA TYR A 41 18.21 0.83 3.11
C TYR A 41 18.45 1.21 4.57
N ARG A 42 17.46 0.98 5.43
CA ARG A 42 17.56 1.19 6.88
C ARG A 42 16.82 0.09 7.61
N GLN A 43 17.44 -0.42 8.66
CA GLN A 43 16.80 -1.31 9.62
C GLN A 43 17.11 -0.81 11.02
N LEU A 44 16.08 -0.46 11.79
CA LEU A 44 16.23 0.13 13.10
C LEU A 44 14.97 -0.05 13.95
N PRO A 45 15.11 -0.14 15.29
CA PRO A 45 13.98 0.03 16.18
C PRO A 45 13.52 1.49 16.17
N VAL A 46 12.21 1.70 16.18
CA VAL A 46 11.57 3.02 16.25
C VAL A 46 10.59 3.07 17.42
N GLN A 47 10.66 4.15 18.20
CA GLN A 47 9.73 4.39 19.31
C GLN A 47 8.39 4.95 18.85
N GLU A 48 8.38 5.61 17.68
CA GLU A 48 7.18 6.18 17.10
C GLU A 48 7.32 6.24 15.58
N ARG A 49 6.38 5.62 14.88
CA ARG A 49 6.21 5.71 13.43
C ARG A 49 4.76 6.03 13.12
N VAL A 50 4.53 7.16 12.44
CA VAL A 50 3.19 7.64 12.09
C VAL A 50 2.89 7.37 10.61
N TYR A 51 1.88 6.54 10.34
CA TYR A 51 1.39 6.27 9.00
C TYR A 51 0.05 6.97 8.78
N PRO A 52 -0.07 7.87 7.79
CA PRO A 52 -1.36 8.50 7.48
C PRO A 52 -2.38 7.46 6.99
N GLN A 53 -3.64 7.64 7.41
CA GLN A 53 -4.82 6.94 6.90
C GLN A 53 -5.81 7.91 6.23
N ASP A 54 -5.29 9.02 5.73
CA ASP A 54 -6.02 10.07 5.04
C ASP A 54 -5.07 10.80 4.07
N SER A 55 -5.66 11.55 3.14
CA SER A 55 -4.98 12.60 2.39
C SER A 55 -4.23 13.54 3.32
N ILE A 56 -3.03 13.97 2.91
CA ILE A 56 -2.22 14.88 3.73
C ILE A 56 -2.16 16.27 3.10
N ARG A 57 -2.32 17.29 3.96
CA ARG A 57 -2.28 18.69 3.55
C ARG A 57 -1.54 19.54 4.57
N ARG A 58 -1.14 20.73 4.15
CA ARG A 58 -0.58 21.74 5.05
C ARG A 58 -1.70 22.71 5.44
N ILE A 59 -1.91 22.91 6.73
CA ILE A 59 -2.82 23.93 7.27
C ILE A 59 -2.03 24.78 8.26
N SER A 60 -1.98 26.09 8.03
CA SER A 60 -1.27 27.05 8.91
C SER A 60 0.18 26.64 9.20
N GLY A 61 0.89 26.15 8.18
CA GLY A 61 2.28 25.70 8.30
C GLY A 61 2.46 24.26 8.77
N ASN A 62 1.46 23.63 9.37
CA ASN A 62 1.57 22.30 9.97
C ASN A 62 1.01 21.19 9.07
N LEU A 63 1.62 20.00 9.16
CA LEU A 63 1.10 18.77 8.55
C LEU A 63 -0.25 18.42 9.21
N ARG A 64 -1.27 18.18 8.39
CA ARG A 64 -2.59 17.75 8.83
C ARG A 64 -3.03 16.51 8.05
N MET A 65 -3.52 15.54 8.80
CA MET A 65 -4.24 14.35 8.34
C MET A 65 -5.40 14.08 9.33
N ALA A 66 -6.55 13.59 8.86
CA ALA A 66 -7.68 13.34 9.77
C ALA A 66 -7.52 12.04 10.57
N ALA A 67 -6.90 11.02 9.97
CA ALA A 67 -6.66 9.72 10.57
C ALA A 67 -5.22 9.27 10.34
N GLN A 68 -4.67 8.53 11.31
CA GLN A 68 -3.32 7.99 11.28
C GLN A 68 -3.23 6.71 12.11
N VAL A 69 -2.24 5.88 11.82
CA VAL A 69 -1.76 4.80 12.70
C VAL A 69 -0.45 5.26 13.32
N VAL A 70 -0.33 5.09 14.63
CA VAL A 70 0.94 5.29 15.34
C VAL A 70 1.36 3.94 15.91
N ALA A 71 2.58 3.52 15.61
CA ALA A 71 3.12 2.26 16.10
C ALA A 71 4.62 2.38 16.42
N SER A 72 5.08 1.54 17.34
CA SER A 72 6.48 1.34 17.71
C SER A 72 6.90 -0.07 17.32
N GLY A 73 8.20 -0.30 17.11
CA GLY A 73 8.72 -1.63 16.78
C GLY A 73 9.94 -1.61 15.88
N ASN A 74 10.17 -2.71 15.16
CA ASN A 74 11.30 -2.84 14.24
C ASN A 74 10.91 -2.40 12.84
N LEU A 75 11.56 -1.36 12.33
CA LEU A 75 11.33 -0.81 11.00
C LEU A 75 12.42 -1.24 10.03
N THR A 76 12.01 -1.81 8.91
CA THR A 76 12.85 -1.97 7.71
C THR A 76 12.31 -1.04 6.61
N ALA A 77 13.15 -0.12 6.13
CA ALA A 77 12.79 0.87 5.12
C ALA A 77 13.73 0.77 3.92
N ILE A 78 13.16 0.63 2.72
CA ILE A 78 13.89 0.40 1.47
C ILE A 78 13.41 1.39 0.42
N THR A 79 14.33 2.03 -0.29
CA THR A 79 14.01 2.84 -1.47
C THR A 79 14.64 2.22 -2.70
N TYR A 80 13.78 1.81 -3.62
CA TYR A 80 14.15 1.28 -4.92
C TYR A 80 14.15 2.40 -5.96
N GLN A 81 15.22 2.48 -6.75
CA GLN A 81 15.17 3.16 -8.04
C GLN A 81 14.76 2.16 -9.11
N LEU A 82 13.75 2.51 -9.89
CA LEU A 82 13.23 1.66 -10.95
C LEU A 82 13.93 1.99 -12.29
N PRO A 83 13.96 1.07 -13.26
CA PRO A 83 14.40 1.39 -14.61
C PRO A 83 13.56 2.52 -15.20
N ALA A 84 14.19 3.43 -15.96
CA ALA A 84 13.53 4.65 -16.45
C ALA A 84 12.37 4.40 -17.44
N VAL A 85 12.22 3.17 -17.94
CA VAL A 85 11.12 2.76 -18.82
C VAL A 85 9.83 2.44 -18.07
N HIS A 86 9.88 2.35 -16.73
CA HIS A 86 8.75 2.07 -15.86
C HIS A 86 8.37 3.29 -15.02
N SER A 87 7.20 3.23 -14.38
CA SER A 87 6.74 4.30 -13.47
C SER A 87 6.69 3.85 -12.01
N GLY A 88 6.72 4.82 -11.08
CA GLY A 88 6.51 4.53 -9.66
C GLY A 88 5.13 3.90 -9.37
N ILE A 89 4.08 4.32 -10.10
CA ILE A 89 2.71 3.80 -9.95
C ILE A 89 2.61 2.35 -10.45
N GLU A 90 3.34 2.00 -11.51
CA GLU A 90 3.39 0.62 -12.02
C GLU A 90 4.00 -0.33 -10.97
N ALA A 91 5.17 0.01 -10.43
CA ALA A 91 5.81 -0.80 -9.40
C ALA A 91 4.98 -0.86 -8.10
N PHE A 92 4.35 0.26 -7.73
CA PHE A 92 3.39 0.30 -6.63
C PHE A 92 2.20 -0.65 -6.85
N SER A 93 1.63 -0.66 -8.06
CA SER A 93 0.47 -1.49 -8.38
C SER A 93 0.81 -2.98 -8.33
N GLN A 94 2.01 -3.35 -8.81
CA GLN A 94 2.51 -4.72 -8.68
C GLN A 94 2.69 -5.12 -7.21
N ALA A 95 3.36 -4.27 -6.40
CA ALA A 95 3.59 -4.54 -4.99
C ALA A 95 2.28 -4.61 -4.19
N ARG A 96 1.31 -3.72 -4.44
CA ARG A 96 -0.04 -3.83 -3.85
C ARG A 96 -0.72 -5.13 -4.23
N GLY A 97 -0.63 -5.55 -5.50
CA GLY A 97 -1.19 -6.82 -5.98
C GLY A 97 -0.59 -8.03 -5.26
N GLU A 98 0.72 -8.02 -4.99
CA GLU A 98 1.37 -9.04 -4.17
C GLU A 98 0.78 -9.09 -2.76
N LEU A 99 0.69 -7.95 -2.07
CA LEU A 99 0.15 -7.87 -0.71
C LEU A 99 -1.27 -8.42 -0.65
N LEU A 100 -2.12 -8.07 -1.62
CA LEU A 100 -3.49 -8.58 -1.71
C LEU A 100 -3.55 -10.10 -1.94
N ARG A 101 -2.64 -10.67 -2.72
CA ARG A 101 -2.57 -12.13 -2.90
C ARG A 101 -2.14 -12.86 -1.63
N GLN A 102 -1.44 -12.18 -0.74
CA GLN A 102 -1.08 -12.67 0.59
C GLN A 102 -2.15 -12.31 1.63
N ASP A 103 -3.36 -11.93 1.20
CA ASP A 103 -4.50 -11.58 2.06
C ASP A 103 -4.22 -10.41 3.01
N ALA A 104 -3.30 -9.50 2.65
CA ALA A 104 -3.07 -8.27 3.41
C ALA A 104 -4.30 -7.36 3.39
N GLU A 105 -4.62 -6.80 4.55
CA GLU A 105 -5.71 -5.86 4.72
C GLU A 105 -5.26 -4.45 4.37
N LEU A 106 -5.88 -3.82 3.36
CA LEU A 106 -5.55 -2.45 2.97
C LEU A 106 -6.25 -1.47 3.92
N LEU A 107 -5.47 -0.80 4.77
CA LEU A 107 -5.97 0.19 5.73
C LEU A 107 -6.23 1.54 5.06
N PHE A 108 -5.32 1.93 4.17
CA PHE A 108 -5.45 3.15 3.39
C PHE A 108 -4.81 3.02 2.02
N TRP A 109 -5.47 3.53 0.98
CA TRP A 109 -4.92 3.66 -0.36
C TRP A 109 -5.30 5.03 -0.93
N CYS A 110 -4.38 5.67 -1.64
CA CYS A 110 -4.66 6.82 -2.51
C CYS A 110 -3.76 6.79 -3.76
N GLU A 111 -4.20 7.43 -4.83
CA GLU A 111 -3.43 7.62 -6.06
C GLU A 111 -3.59 9.04 -6.63
N GLY A 112 -2.50 9.56 -7.18
CA GLY A 112 -2.48 10.88 -7.79
C GLY A 112 -2.75 12.00 -6.78
N ARG A 113 -3.56 12.98 -7.19
CA ARG A 113 -3.81 14.20 -6.41
C ARG A 113 -4.61 13.95 -5.14
N GLU A 114 -5.33 12.84 -5.05
CA GLU A 114 -6.16 12.53 -3.87
C GLU A 114 -5.30 12.19 -2.64
N CYS A 115 -4.02 11.83 -2.84
CA CYS A 115 -3.05 11.68 -1.76
C CYS A 115 -2.67 13.00 -1.08
N GLY A 116 -2.92 14.14 -1.72
CA GLY A 116 -2.44 15.45 -1.29
C GLY A 116 -0.98 15.71 -1.67
N SER A 117 -0.27 16.49 -0.86
CA SER A 117 1.05 17.00 -1.25
C SER A 117 2.15 15.95 -1.18
N SER A 118 2.72 15.60 -2.33
CA SER A 118 3.90 14.72 -2.44
C SER A 118 5.12 15.25 -1.67
N SER A 119 5.23 16.57 -1.47
CA SER A 119 6.30 17.17 -0.68
C SER A 119 6.20 16.82 0.80
N LEU A 120 4.97 16.68 1.31
CA LEU A 120 4.72 16.28 2.70
C LEU A 120 4.98 14.78 2.87
N TRP A 121 4.57 13.95 1.90
CA TRP A 121 4.90 12.53 1.90
C TRP A 121 6.41 12.32 1.93
N ALA A 122 7.11 12.94 0.97
CA ALA A 122 8.55 12.83 0.84
C ALA A 122 9.29 13.31 2.10
N ASN A 123 9.01 14.52 2.59
CA ASN A 123 9.84 15.15 3.61
C ASN A 123 9.34 14.92 5.04
N SER A 124 8.03 14.86 5.26
CA SER A 124 7.45 14.76 6.61
C SER A 124 7.07 13.34 6.99
N ILE A 125 6.64 12.50 6.05
CA ILE A 125 6.27 11.10 6.34
C ILE A 125 7.46 10.16 6.20
N PHE A 126 8.26 10.29 5.12
CA PHE A 126 9.37 9.37 4.84
C PHE A 126 10.76 9.96 5.08
N GLY A 127 10.88 11.28 5.21
CA GLY A 127 12.18 11.95 5.42
C GLY A 127 13.16 11.77 4.24
N LYS A 128 12.66 11.63 3.02
CA LYS A 128 13.42 11.38 1.79
C LYS A 128 13.00 12.35 0.68
N SER A 129 13.74 13.44 0.51
CA SER A 129 13.45 14.47 -0.51
C SER A 129 13.42 13.96 -1.96
N MET A 130 14.14 12.87 -2.24
CA MET A 130 14.09 12.17 -3.53
C MET A 130 12.71 11.60 -3.88
N LEU A 131 11.83 11.40 -2.90
CA LEU A 131 10.47 10.92 -3.13
C LEU A 131 9.49 12.06 -3.52
N TYR A 132 9.98 13.29 -3.65
CA TYR A 132 9.19 14.42 -4.12
C TYR A 132 9.07 14.44 -5.66
N GLY A 133 7.83 14.51 -6.15
CA GLY A 133 7.51 14.63 -7.58
C GLY A 133 6.10 15.19 -7.81
N PRO A 134 5.62 15.25 -9.07
CA PRO A 134 4.28 15.69 -9.40
C PRO A 134 3.21 14.89 -8.66
N GLU A 135 2.22 15.56 -8.08
CA GLU A 135 1.16 14.90 -7.29
C GLU A 135 0.35 13.91 -8.13
N GLY A 136 0.20 14.15 -9.45
CA GLY A 136 -0.47 13.21 -10.36
C GLY A 136 0.32 11.94 -10.68
N GLN A 137 1.55 11.80 -10.17
CA GLN A 137 2.46 10.68 -10.45
C GLN A 137 2.85 9.93 -9.16
N GLN A 138 2.07 10.09 -8.09
CA GLN A 138 2.29 9.43 -6.80
C GLN A 138 1.20 8.39 -6.50
N ALA A 139 1.51 7.42 -5.65
CA ALA A 139 0.54 6.54 -5.03
C ALA A 139 1.04 6.14 -3.64
N TYR A 140 0.13 5.98 -2.69
CA TYR A 140 0.44 5.54 -1.32
C TYR A 140 -0.51 4.43 -0.86
N LEU A 141 0.04 3.48 -0.12
CA LEU A 141 -0.68 2.39 0.52
C LEU A 141 -0.18 2.23 1.95
N LEU A 142 -1.10 1.98 2.87
CA LEU A 142 -0.84 1.34 4.16
C LEU A 142 -1.62 0.02 4.20
N ALA A 143 -0.93 -1.09 4.43
CA ALA A 143 -1.50 -2.41 4.58
C ALA A 143 -1.09 -3.04 5.91
N ARG A 144 -1.93 -3.95 6.41
CA ARG A 144 -1.59 -4.84 7.52
C ARG A 144 -1.46 -6.27 6.99
N LEU A 145 -0.34 -6.90 7.30
CA LEU A 145 -0.08 -8.28 6.95
C LEU A 145 -0.85 -9.21 7.89
N PRO A 146 -1.31 -10.39 7.42
CA PRO A 146 -1.99 -11.38 8.25
C PRO A 146 -0.99 -12.28 8.99
N ASP A 147 0.16 -11.73 9.39
CA ASP A 147 1.16 -12.43 10.20
C ASP A 147 0.81 -12.33 11.70
N ALA A 148 1.51 -13.08 12.54
CA ALA A 148 1.23 -13.10 13.98
C ALA A 148 1.51 -11.77 14.68
N ALA A 149 2.29 -10.89 14.06
CA ALA A 149 2.66 -9.59 14.60
C ALA A 149 1.76 -8.45 14.10
N ASP A 150 0.83 -8.70 13.17
CA ASP A 150 0.07 -7.64 12.49
C ASP A 150 0.99 -6.58 11.86
N SER A 151 2.06 -7.01 11.20
CA SER A 151 3.06 -6.13 10.61
C SER A 151 2.42 -5.13 9.65
N LEU A 152 2.84 -3.87 9.73
CA LEU A 152 2.39 -2.82 8.82
C LEU A 152 3.35 -2.71 7.63
N VAL A 153 2.81 -2.62 6.43
CA VAL A 153 3.57 -2.34 5.21
C VAL A 153 3.07 -1.04 4.58
N ALA A 154 3.96 -0.07 4.41
CA ALA A 154 3.69 1.16 3.69
C ALA A 154 4.39 1.13 2.32
N LEU A 155 3.65 1.42 1.25
CA LEU A 155 4.19 1.60 -0.10
C LEU A 155 4.02 3.05 -0.53
N TYR A 156 5.03 3.62 -1.17
CA TYR A 156 4.95 4.91 -1.83
C TYR A 156 5.63 4.87 -3.20
N GLY A 157 4.84 4.88 -4.26
CA GLY A 157 5.31 4.97 -5.64
C GLY A 157 5.34 6.42 -6.10
N ILE A 158 6.41 6.84 -6.77
CA ILE A 158 6.52 8.19 -7.35
C ILE A 158 7.37 8.20 -8.62
N THR A 159 6.91 8.92 -9.64
CA THR A 159 7.77 9.34 -10.75
C THR A 159 8.07 10.82 -10.62
N ARG A 160 9.34 11.19 -10.45
CA ARG A 160 9.76 12.59 -10.27
C ARG A 160 9.55 13.42 -11.53
N GLY A 161 9.59 14.74 -11.39
CA GLY A 161 9.46 15.68 -12.52
C GLY A 161 10.60 15.58 -13.55
N ASN A 162 11.74 14.99 -13.17
CA ASN A 162 12.84 14.67 -14.09
C ASN A 162 12.74 13.25 -14.69
N GLY A 163 11.60 12.58 -14.53
CA GLY A 163 11.34 11.26 -15.07
C GLY A 163 11.90 10.10 -14.25
N ARG A 164 12.66 10.34 -13.17
CA ARG A 164 13.21 9.23 -12.35
C ARG A 164 12.11 8.57 -11.51
N PRO A 165 11.86 7.26 -11.68
CA PRO A 165 10.85 6.51 -10.95
C PRO A 165 11.42 5.83 -9.70
N TYR A 166 10.64 5.81 -8.62
CA TYR A 166 10.98 5.17 -7.35
C TYR A 166 9.80 4.43 -6.76
N LEU A 167 10.12 3.35 -6.04
CA LEU A 167 9.22 2.72 -5.09
C LEU A 167 9.90 2.77 -3.72
N HIS A 168 9.23 3.37 -2.75
CA HIS A 168 9.63 3.29 -1.35
C HIS A 168 8.73 2.31 -0.61
N VAL A 169 9.34 1.48 0.22
CA VAL A 169 8.67 0.46 1.00
C VAL A 169 9.16 0.55 2.44
N GLU A 170 8.23 0.49 3.38
CA GLU A 170 8.53 0.28 4.79
C GLU A 170 7.75 -0.93 5.30
N GLN A 171 8.40 -1.78 6.09
CA GLN A 171 7.74 -2.79 6.92
C GLN A 171 8.06 -2.50 8.38
N LEU A 172 7.02 -2.33 9.18
CA LEU A 172 7.11 -2.18 10.63
C LEU A 172 6.51 -3.42 11.28
N GLN A 173 7.34 -4.18 11.98
CA GLN A 173 6.88 -5.23 12.89
C GLN A 173 6.65 -4.60 14.26
N PRO A 174 5.40 -4.46 14.72
CA PRO A 174 5.12 -3.73 15.94
C PRO A 174 5.57 -4.52 17.17
N ASP A 175 6.04 -3.81 18.21
CA ASP A 175 6.46 -4.41 19.49
C ASP A 175 5.31 -4.51 20.51
N ARG A 176 4.14 -3.98 20.14
CA ARG A 176 2.90 -3.99 20.92
C ARG A 176 1.71 -4.23 19.97
N PRO A 177 0.61 -4.81 20.45
CA PRO A 177 -0.60 -4.93 19.64
C PRO A 177 -1.01 -3.57 19.06
N LEU A 178 -1.36 -3.58 17.76
CA LEU A 178 -1.96 -2.41 17.14
C LEU A 178 -3.30 -2.12 17.81
N ALA A 179 -3.68 -0.84 17.87
CA ALA A 179 -5.06 -0.47 18.19
C ALA A 179 -6.02 -1.07 17.15
N ASP A 180 -7.32 -1.07 17.44
CA ASP A 180 -8.39 -1.46 16.51
C ASP A 180 -8.44 -0.48 15.32
N VAL A 181 -7.52 -0.69 14.39
CA VAL A 181 -7.35 0.13 13.21
C VAL A 181 -8.19 -0.48 12.10
N LEU A 182 -9.23 0.24 11.69
CA LEU A 182 -10.10 -0.15 10.58
C LEU A 182 -9.63 0.51 9.28
N PRO A 183 -9.84 -0.16 8.13
CA PRO A 183 -9.77 0.49 6.83
C PRO A 183 -10.74 1.67 6.73
N ASN A 184 -10.48 2.59 5.81
CA ASN A 184 -11.50 3.57 5.44
C ASN A 184 -12.39 3.10 4.26
N ALA A 185 -13.62 3.60 4.22
CA ALA A 185 -14.61 3.19 3.22
C ALA A 185 -14.15 3.46 1.78
N ALA A 186 -13.44 4.57 1.53
CA ALA A 186 -12.93 4.90 0.21
C ALA A 186 -11.87 3.90 -0.29
N THR A 187 -11.03 3.39 0.61
CA THR A 187 -10.01 2.37 0.32
C THR A 187 -10.66 1.06 -0.07
N LEU A 188 -11.63 0.59 0.73
CA LEU A 188 -12.38 -0.63 0.44
C LEU A 188 -13.16 -0.52 -0.88
N LEU A 189 -13.81 0.63 -1.12
CA LEU A 189 -14.49 0.89 -2.39
C LEU A 189 -13.52 0.85 -3.58
N ARG A 190 -12.35 1.49 -3.45
CA ARG A 190 -11.35 1.51 -4.53
C ARG A 190 -10.80 0.11 -4.79
N GLN A 191 -10.55 -0.69 -3.75
CA GLN A 191 -10.13 -2.08 -3.89
C GLN A 191 -11.20 -2.92 -4.60
N LEU A 192 -12.46 -2.81 -4.17
CA LEU A 192 -13.58 -3.54 -4.76
C LEU A 192 -13.77 -3.18 -6.25
N ARG A 193 -13.66 -1.90 -6.61
CA ARG A 193 -13.71 -1.45 -8.02
C ARG A 193 -12.51 -1.93 -8.84
N SER A 194 -11.31 -1.93 -8.24
CA SER A 194 -10.08 -2.28 -8.94
C SER A 194 -9.95 -3.78 -9.20
N THR A 195 -10.47 -4.63 -8.32
CA THR A 195 -10.28 -6.08 -8.38
C THR A 195 -11.56 -6.86 -8.68
N GLY A 196 -12.72 -6.23 -8.50
CA GLY A 196 -14.04 -6.87 -8.59
C GLY A 196 -14.47 -7.58 -7.31
N GLU A 197 -13.59 -7.70 -6.32
CA GLU A 197 -13.88 -8.35 -5.05
C GLU A 197 -13.16 -7.69 -3.86
N LEU A 198 -13.65 -7.98 -2.65
CA LEU A 198 -13.02 -7.58 -1.41
C LEU A 198 -13.01 -8.81 -0.49
N ARG A 199 -11.81 -9.29 -0.16
CA ARG A 199 -11.58 -10.45 0.70
C ARG A 199 -11.29 -9.96 2.11
N LEU A 200 -12.15 -10.30 3.07
CA LEU A 200 -12.02 -9.95 4.49
C LEU A 200 -11.93 -11.24 5.33
N PRO A 201 -10.82 -11.99 5.24
CA PRO A 201 -10.71 -13.34 5.82
C PRO A 201 -10.73 -13.35 7.36
N ARG A 202 -10.41 -12.22 7.99
CA ARG A 202 -10.37 -12.06 9.46
C ARG A 202 -11.66 -11.50 10.05
N LEU A 203 -12.64 -11.20 9.21
CA LEU A 203 -13.91 -10.66 9.68
C LEU A 203 -14.71 -11.75 10.41
N ALA A 204 -15.31 -11.40 11.54
CA ALA A 204 -16.11 -12.35 12.31
C ALA A 204 -17.39 -12.76 11.56
N ASP A 205 -17.88 -13.96 11.84
CA ASP A 205 -19.15 -14.45 11.29
C ASP A 205 -20.34 -13.61 11.80
N GLU A 206 -20.23 -13.07 13.02
CA GLU A 206 -21.20 -12.13 13.59
C GLU A 206 -20.76 -10.67 13.34
N PRO A 207 -21.60 -9.83 12.72
CA PRO A 207 -21.27 -8.44 12.45
C PRO A 207 -21.10 -7.60 13.72
N THR A 208 -20.02 -6.82 13.77
CA THR A 208 -19.85 -5.76 14.78
C THR A 208 -20.40 -4.44 14.27
N ALA A 209 -20.75 -3.53 15.18
CA ALA A 209 -21.28 -2.22 14.81
C ALA A 209 -20.31 -1.43 13.91
N ASP A 210 -19.02 -1.38 14.26
CA ASP A 210 -18.03 -0.60 13.52
C ASP A 210 -17.82 -1.12 12.09
N TRP A 211 -17.71 -2.44 11.91
CA TRP A 211 -17.57 -3.03 10.58
C TRP A 211 -18.87 -2.97 9.77
N GLY A 212 -20.03 -3.14 10.42
CA GLY A 212 -21.34 -2.96 9.79
C GLY A 212 -21.48 -1.55 9.22
N GLN A 213 -21.16 -0.53 10.02
CA GLN A 213 -21.14 0.86 9.58
C GLN A 213 -20.12 1.11 8.47
N LEU A 214 -18.89 0.59 8.59
CA LEU A 214 -17.84 0.75 7.58
C LEU A 214 -18.28 0.19 6.22
N LEU A 215 -18.79 -1.05 6.17
CA LEU A 215 -19.26 -1.66 4.93
C LEU A 215 -20.51 -0.94 4.38
N ALA A 216 -21.39 -0.44 5.24
CA ALA A 216 -22.50 0.41 4.81
C ALA A 216 -22.00 1.71 4.17
N ASP A 217 -20.98 2.36 4.75
CA ASP A 217 -20.38 3.58 4.20
C ASP A 217 -19.72 3.33 2.84
N VAL A 218 -19.09 2.17 2.64
CA VAL A 218 -18.60 1.74 1.30
C VAL A 218 -19.74 1.75 0.28
N LEU A 219 -20.90 1.18 0.63
CA LEU A 219 -22.07 1.09 -0.24
C LEU A 219 -22.85 2.40 -0.37
N ARG A 220 -22.61 3.38 0.51
CA ARG A 220 -23.17 4.74 0.41
C ARG A 220 -22.34 5.63 -0.51
N LEU A 221 -21.01 5.44 -0.53
CA LEU A 221 -20.11 6.13 -1.47
C LEU A 221 -20.45 5.81 -2.93
N ASP A 222 -21.03 4.64 -3.19
CA ASP A 222 -21.58 4.27 -4.50
C ASP A 222 -22.98 3.66 -4.32
N SER A 223 -24.02 4.50 -4.43
CA SER A 223 -25.40 4.08 -4.19
C SER A 223 -26.00 3.16 -5.26
N THR A 224 -25.34 3.00 -6.42
CA THR A 224 -25.83 2.16 -7.52
C THR A 224 -25.19 0.78 -7.53
N MET A 225 -24.08 0.60 -6.80
CA MET A 225 -23.36 -0.66 -6.71
C MET A 225 -24.23 -1.79 -6.13
N ARG A 226 -24.23 -2.95 -6.78
CA ARG A 226 -24.79 -4.21 -6.27
C ARG A 226 -23.64 -5.15 -5.93
N ILE A 227 -23.80 -5.90 -4.85
CA ILE A 227 -22.78 -6.83 -4.37
C ILE A 227 -23.39 -8.18 -3.99
N SER A 228 -22.59 -9.24 -4.10
CA SER A 228 -22.85 -10.51 -3.41
C SER A 228 -21.94 -10.64 -2.20
N LEU A 229 -22.47 -11.26 -1.16
CA LEU A 229 -21.80 -11.58 0.10
C LEU A 229 -21.67 -13.10 0.20
N ALA A 230 -20.45 -13.60 0.43
CA ALA A 230 -20.20 -15.03 0.62
C ALA A 230 -19.36 -15.25 1.88
N GLY A 231 -19.66 -16.33 2.62
CA GLY A 231 -18.99 -16.73 3.86
C GLY A 231 -20.00 -17.23 4.88
N ARG A 232 -19.53 -17.90 5.95
CA ARG A 232 -20.43 -18.50 6.96
C ARG A 232 -21.38 -17.48 7.59
N GLY A 233 -20.91 -16.26 7.79
CA GLY A 233 -21.69 -15.13 8.33
C GLY A 233 -22.47 -14.32 7.29
N ALA A 234 -22.47 -14.66 6.00
CA ALA A 234 -22.96 -13.77 4.93
C ALA A 234 -24.42 -13.32 5.10
N VAL A 235 -25.30 -14.21 5.59
CA VAL A 235 -26.69 -13.87 5.92
C VAL A 235 -26.76 -12.83 7.05
N ALA A 236 -25.99 -13.02 8.13
CA ALA A 236 -25.95 -12.08 9.24
C ALA A 236 -25.40 -10.71 8.79
N TRP A 237 -24.35 -10.71 7.98
CA TRP A 237 -23.79 -9.50 7.36
C TRP A 237 -24.80 -8.77 6.48
N ARG A 238 -25.59 -9.49 5.68
CA ARG A 238 -26.67 -8.88 4.88
C ARG A 238 -27.70 -8.18 5.76
N GLU A 239 -28.17 -8.84 6.82
CA GLU A 239 -29.17 -8.26 7.72
C GLU A 239 -28.62 -7.04 8.47
N ALA A 240 -27.35 -7.07 8.91
CA ALA A 240 -26.69 -5.91 9.51
C ALA A 240 -26.62 -4.72 8.53
N LEU A 241 -26.29 -4.95 7.26
CA LEU A 241 -26.28 -3.89 6.25
C LEU A 241 -27.68 -3.33 5.96
N ILE A 242 -28.72 -4.16 5.99
CA ILE A 242 -30.11 -3.72 5.86
C ILE A 242 -30.50 -2.85 7.06
N ALA A 243 -30.09 -3.22 8.28
CA ALA A 243 -30.28 -2.41 9.48
C ALA A 243 -29.58 -1.03 9.36
N GLU A 244 -28.42 -0.98 8.68
CA GLU A 244 -27.72 0.25 8.28
C GLU A 244 -28.36 1.00 7.09
N ARG A 245 -29.62 0.68 6.76
CA ARG A 245 -30.43 1.31 5.71
C ARG A 245 -29.91 1.10 4.29
N ILE A 246 -29.09 0.06 4.06
CA ILE A 246 -28.75 -0.36 2.70
C ILE A 246 -29.93 -1.12 2.09
N ARG A 247 -30.29 -0.78 0.85
CA ARG A 247 -31.43 -1.39 0.16
C ARG A 247 -31.18 -2.88 -0.07
N ALA A 248 -32.07 -3.74 0.42
CA ALA A 248 -31.96 -5.19 0.30
C ALA A 248 -31.78 -5.69 -1.14
N GLY A 249 -32.40 -5.04 -2.14
CA GLY A 249 -32.23 -5.39 -3.56
C GLY A 249 -30.82 -5.15 -4.14
N ARG A 250 -29.91 -4.54 -3.37
CA ARG A 250 -28.50 -4.37 -3.73
C ARG A 250 -27.60 -5.49 -3.20
N LEU A 251 -28.13 -6.36 -2.35
CA LEU A 251 -27.39 -7.34 -1.57
C LEU A 251 -27.88 -8.74 -1.90
N GLU A 252 -27.01 -9.52 -2.53
CA GLU A 252 -27.21 -10.95 -2.74
C GLU A 252 -26.32 -11.75 -1.77
N VAL A 253 -26.72 -12.98 -1.49
CA VAL A 253 -25.94 -13.90 -0.63
C VAL A 253 -25.63 -15.13 -1.46
N ASP A 254 -24.34 -15.47 -1.51
CA ASP A 254 -23.86 -16.71 -2.09
C ASP A 254 -23.50 -17.68 -0.97
N ASP A 255 -23.95 -18.93 -1.08
CA ASP A 255 -23.61 -19.97 -0.11
C ASP A 255 -22.11 -20.28 -0.14
N SER A 256 -21.45 -20.15 1.01
CA SER A 256 -20.05 -20.52 1.17
C SER A 256 -19.75 -20.88 2.63
N PRO A 257 -19.10 -22.03 2.90
CA PRO A 257 -18.68 -22.41 4.24
C PRO A 257 -17.36 -21.75 4.66
N ALA A 258 -16.76 -20.90 3.82
CA ALA A 258 -15.49 -20.25 4.12
C ALA A 258 -15.62 -19.25 5.29
N PRO A 259 -14.63 -19.18 6.19
CA PRO A 259 -14.59 -18.15 7.22
C PRO A 259 -14.34 -16.77 6.60
N GLY A 260 -14.70 -15.72 7.34
CA GLY A 260 -14.58 -14.34 6.88
C GLY A 260 -15.71 -13.95 5.93
N LEU A 261 -15.54 -12.80 5.28
CA LEU A 261 -16.49 -12.26 4.33
C LEU A 261 -15.81 -11.99 2.99
N LEU A 262 -16.40 -12.53 1.94
CA LEU A 262 -16.07 -12.20 0.57
C LEU A 262 -17.18 -11.33 -0.01
N VAL A 263 -16.83 -10.15 -0.48
CA VAL A 263 -17.75 -9.23 -1.16
C VAL A 263 -17.37 -9.20 -2.63
N ARG A 264 -18.31 -9.47 -3.53
CA ARG A 264 -18.08 -9.38 -4.99
C ARG A 264 -18.99 -8.36 -5.63
N LEU A 265 -18.47 -7.65 -6.61
CA LEU A 265 -19.27 -6.74 -7.42
C LEU A 265 -20.17 -7.53 -8.37
N LEU A 266 -21.47 -7.27 -8.32
CA LEU A 266 -22.42 -7.81 -9.29
C LEU A 266 -22.49 -6.88 -10.50
N ARG A 267 -22.25 -7.45 -11.69
CA ARG A 267 -22.31 -6.73 -12.98
C ARG A 267 -23.72 -6.71 -13.55
#